data_AF-A0A497FM89-F1
#
_entry.id   AF-A0A497FM89-F1
#
_cell.length_a   1.000
_cell.length_b   1.000
_cell.length_c   1.000
_cell.angle_alpha   90.00
_cell.angle_beta   90.00
_cell.angle_gamma   90.00
#
_symmetry.space_group_name_H-M   'P 1'
#
loop_
_entity.id
_entity.type
_entity.pdbx_description
1 polymer ?
#
loop_
_entity_poly.entity_id
_entity_poly.type
_entity_poly.pdbx_seq_one_letter_code
_entity_poly.pdbx_strand_id
1 'polypeptide(L)' 'MGGLSKVAKVALQIRIPADLDQKFRAKAAAKYGLRRGALEKALTEAISLWLKIDDQGGLVK' A
#
# COMPACT_ATOMS: atom_id res chain seq x y z
N MET A 1 -11.05 16.59 16.22
CA MET A 1 -9.63 16.99 16.18
C MET A 1 -8.96 16.24 15.05
N GLY A 2 -8.85 16.87 13.86
CA GLY A 2 -8.15 16.26 12.73
C GLY A 2 -6.65 16.46 12.89
N GLY A 3 -5.99 15.54 13.58
CA GLY A 3 -4.53 15.49 13.57
C GLY A 3 -4.10 15.16 12.16
N LEU A 4 -3.52 16.13 11.45
CA LEU A 4 -2.79 15.88 10.21
C LEU A 4 -1.72 14.83 10.54
N SER A 5 -1.95 13.58 10.14
CA SER A 5 -0.97 12.51 10.34
C SER A 5 0.34 12.96 9.71
N LYS A 6 1.36 13.18 10.54
CA LYS A 6 2.68 13.60 10.09
C LYS A 6 3.21 12.55 9.11
N VAL A 7 3.33 12.92 7.84
CA VAL A 7 3.93 12.04 6.83
C VAL A 7 5.41 11.92 7.14
N ALA A 8 5.85 10.71 7.49
CA ALA A 8 7.24 10.39 7.75
C ALA A 8 7.74 9.37 6.71
N LYS A 9 8.97 9.54 6.25
CA LYS A 9 9.61 8.54 5.39
C LYS A 9 9.95 7.32 6.22
N VAL A 10 9.37 6.17 5.88
CA VAL A 10 9.64 4.87 6.52
C VAL A 10 10.36 3.97 5.53
N ALA A 11 11.49 3.39 5.94
CA ALA A 11 12.17 2.37 5.17
C ALA A 11 11.58 0.99 5.51
N LEU A 12 10.99 0.31 4.53
CA LEU A 12 10.44 -1.03 4.69
C LEU A 12 11.28 -2.03 3.89
N GLN A 13 11.94 -2.95 4.60
CA GLN A 13 12.65 -4.08 4.01
C GLN A 13 11.91 -5.36 4.38
N ILE A 14 11.22 -5.95 3.41
CA ILE A 14 10.36 -7.13 3.60
C ILE A 14 10.61 -8.17 2.51
N ARG A 15 10.25 -9.42 2.78
CA ARG A 15 10.29 -10.51 1.81
C ARG A 15 8.87 -10.85 1.37
N ILE A 16 8.61 -10.77 0.07
CA ILE A 16 7.35 -11.16 -0.56
C ILE A 16 7.65 -11.99 -1.82
N PRO A 17 6.72 -12.83 -2.29
CA PRO A 17 6.86 -13.52 -3.56
C PRO A 17 7.15 -12.53 -4.71
N ALA A 18 8.09 -12.90 -5.60
CA ALA A 18 8.53 -12.01 -6.68
C ALA A 18 7.39 -11.70 -7.67
N ASP A 19 6.51 -12.67 -7.92
CA ASP A 19 5.34 -12.49 -8.79
C ASP A 19 4.32 -11.51 -8.18
N LEU A 20 4.19 -11.49 -6.86
CA LEU A 20 3.33 -10.55 -6.15
C LEU A 20 3.86 -9.11 -6.27
N ASP A 21 5.16 -8.90 -6.07
CA ASP A 21 5.79 -7.58 -6.27
C ASP A 21 5.59 -7.09 -7.71
N GLN A 22 5.81 -7.96 -8.70
CA GLN A 22 5.65 -7.62 -10.10
C GLN A 22 4.21 -7.22 -10.43
N LYS A 23 3.22 -8.02 -9.99
CA LYS A 23 1.79 -7.72 -10.16
C LYS A 23 1.41 -6.40 -9.49
N PHE A 24 1.91 -6.18 -8.27
CA PHE A 24 1.64 -4.95 -7.52
C PHE A 24 2.18 -3.72 -8.24
N ARG A 25 3.44 -3.74 -8.69
CA ARG A 25 4.06 -2.64 -9.43
C ARG A 25 3.37 -2.37 -10.76
N ALA A 26 3.03 -3.42 -11.51
CA ALA A 26 2.29 -3.28 -12.77
C ALA A 26 0.93 -2.60 -12.53
N LYS A 27 0.21 -3.01 -11.49
CA LYS A 27 -1.09 -2.42 -11.13
C LYS A 27 -0.96 -0.99 -10.61
N ALA A 28 0.08 -0.70 -9.83
CA ALA A 28 0.39 0.66 -9.38
C ALA A 28 0.71 1.58 -10.56
N ALA A 29 1.52 1.12 -11.51
CA ALA A 29 1.84 1.85 -12.74
C ALA A 29 0.60 2.07 -13.62
N ALA A 30 -0.26 1.07 -13.76
CA ALA A 30 -1.51 1.21 -14.52
C ALA A 30 -2.49 2.20 -13.87
N LYS A 31 -2.59 2.22 -12.53
CA LYS A 31 -3.53 3.08 -11.79
C LYS A 31 -3.07 4.52 -11.66
N TYR A 32 -1.78 4.77 -11.44
CA TYR A 32 -1.25 6.12 -11.13
C TYR A 32 -0.25 6.65 -12.16
N GLY A 33 0.10 5.84 -13.17
CA GLY A 33 1.16 6.14 -14.13
C GLY A 33 2.57 5.89 -13.56
N LEU A 34 3.58 6.18 -14.38
CA LEU A 34 5.01 6.01 -14.05
C LEU A 34 5.59 7.24 -13.30
N ARG A 35 4.80 7.86 -12.42
CA ARG A 35 5.22 9.07 -11.69
C ARG A 35 5.93 8.73 -10.39
N ARG A 36 6.86 9.60 -9.97
CA ARG A 36 7.52 9.51 -8.67
C ARG A 36 6.45 9.52 -7.56
N GLY A 37 6.47 8.50 -6.70
CA GLY A 37 5.47 8.32 -5.62
C GLY A 37 4.26 7.46 -5.97
N ALA A 38 4.12 6.97 -7.22
CA ALA A 38 3.02 6.06 -7.59
C ALA A 38 3.01 4.77 -6.75
N LEU A 39 4.19 4.18 -6.53
CA LEU A 39 4.34 2.98 -5.71
C LEU A 39 4.05 3.26 -4.23
N GLU A 40 4.52 4.38 -3.71
CA GLU A 40 4.29 4.80 -2.32
C GLU A 40 2.79 5.00 -2.07
N LYS A 41 2.10 5.67 -2.99
CA LYS A 41 0.65 5.85 -2.91
C LYS A 41 -0.10 4.51 -2.95
N ALA A 42 0.27 3.63 -3.87
CA ALA A 42 -0.32 2.29 -3.95
C ALA A 42 -0.10 1.50 -2.66
N LEU A 43 1.09 1.58 -2.07
CA LEU A 43 1.44 0.88 -0.83
C LEU A 43 0.65 1.42 0.36
N THR A 44 0.55 2.74 0.49
CA THR A 44 -0.26 3.39 1.52
C THR A 44 -1.72 2.97 1.42
N GLU A 45 -2.32 2.99 0.23
CA GLU A 45 -3.71 2.54 0.05
C GLU A 45 -3.88 1.05 0.39
N ALA A 46 -2.93 0.20 0.01
CA ALA A 46 -2.99 -1.23 0.31
C ALA A 46 -2.94 -1.50 1.81
N ILE A 47 -2.04 -0.83 2.54
CA ILE A 47 -1.92 -0.95 4.00
C ILE A 47 -3.19 -0.42 4.68
N SER A 48 -3.68 0.76 4.28
CA SER A 48 -4.91 1.32 4.84
C SER A 48 -6.13 0.42 4.61
N LEU A 49 -6.24 -0.18 3.43
CA LEU A 49 -7.33 -1.11 3.12
C LEU A 49 -7.21 -2.40 3.96
N TRP A 50 -6.00 -2.94 4.07
CA TRP A 50 -5.76 -4.15 4.86
C TRP A 50 -6.12 -3.95 6.34
N LEU A 51 -5.67 -2.84 6.95
CA LEU A 51 -6.04 -2.49 8.33
C LEU A 51 -7.54 -2.30 8.49
N LYS A 52 -8.19 -1.61 7.54
CA LYS A 52 -9.65 -1.41 7.58
C LYS A 52 -10.41 -2.74 7.50
N ILE A 53 -9.96 -3.66 6.65
CA ILE A 53 -10.57 -4.99 6.54
C ILE A 53 -10.41 -5.76 7.85
N ASP A 54 -9.23 -5.70 8.46
CA ASP A 54 -8.93 -6.37 9.74
C ASP A 54 -9.78 -5.81 10.89
N ASP A 55 -9.82 -4.48 11.03
CA ASP A 55 -10.63 -3.76 12.03
C ASP A 55 -12.14 -4.05 11.89
N GLN A 56 -12.60 -4.35 10.67
CA GLN A 56 -14.00 -4.69 10.39
C GLN A 56 -14.33 -6.18 10.61
N GLY A 57 -13.42 -6.96 11.21
CA GLY A 57 -13.62 -8.39 11.51
C GLY A 57 -13.11 -9.35 10.44
N GLY A 58 -12.36 -8.84 9.46
CA GLY A 58 -11.55 -9.64 8.53
C GLY A 58 -12.25 -10.14 7.26
N LEU A 59 -11.43 -10.32 6.21
CA LEU A 59 -11.67 -11.26 5.12
C LEU A 59 -11.82 -12.64 5.77
N VAL A 60 -13.07 -13.03 6.04
CA VAL A 60 -13.39 -14.33 6.64
C VAL A 60 -12.70 -15.44 5.83
N LYS A 61 -12.06 -16.35 6.58
CA LYS A 61 -11.31 -17.54 6.16
C LYS A 61 -11.87 -18.27 4.94
#